data_AF-A0A317Z8C7-F1
#
_entry.id   AF-A0A317Z8C7-F1
#
_cell.length_a   1.000
_cell.length_b   1.000
_cell.length_c   1.000
_cell.angle_alpha   90.00
_cell.angle_beta   90.00
_cell.angle_gamma   90.00
#
_symmetry.space_group_name_H-M   'P 1'
#
loop_
_entity.id
_entity.type
_entity.pdbx_description
1 polymer ?
#
loop_
_entity_poly.entity_id
_entity_poly.type
_entity_poly.pdbx_seq_one_letter_code
_entity_poly.pdbx_strand_id
1 'polypeptide(L)' 'GHIMTLASRGEHIKHPKVHYHKAQSVNISSFSDMPLNVDGEYGGQLPANFLNLVRHIEVFSPAQEDNALLIDEPTQSE' A
#
# COMPACT_ATOMS: atom_id res chain seq x y z
N GLY A 1 -2.45 15.91 -18.36
CA GLY A 1 -0.97 15.83 -18.47
C GLY A 1 -0.56 14.40 -18.63
N HIS A 2 0.61 14.12 -19.22
CA HIS A 2 1.14 12.76 -19.28
C HIS A 2 1.36 12.19 -17.88
N ILE A 3 1.04 10.91 -17.67
CA ILE A 3 1.16 10.25 -16.36
C ILE A 3 2.56 10.40 -15.74
N MET A 4 3.62 10.33 -16.56
CA MET A 4 5.00 10.47 -16.10
C MET A 4 5.31 11.88 -15.56
N THR A 5 4.74 12.93 -16.16
CA THR A 5 4.91 14.32 -15.69
C THR A 5 4.23 14.55 -14.34
N LEU A 6 3.09 13.90 -14.11
CA LEU A 6 2.39 13.98 -12.82
C LEU A 6 3.15 13.16 -11.76
N ALA A 7 3.66 11.99 -12.12
CA ALA A 7 4.44 11.14 -11.23
C ALA A 7 5.70 11.86 -10.69
N SER A 8 6.45 12.58 -11.54
CA SER A 8 7.66 13.28 -11.10
C SER A 8 7.43 14.42 -10.10
N ARG A 9 6.18 14.86 -9.92
CA ARG A 9 5.78 15.91 -8.97
C ARG A 9 4.93 15.38 -7.81
N GLY A 10 4.73 14.07 -7.71
CA GLY A 10 3.86 13.48 -6.68
C GLY A 10 2.35 13.63 -6.95
N GLU A 11 1.94 13.99 -8.17
CA GLU A 11 0.54 14.26 -8.52
C GLU A 11 -0.13 13.14 -9.35
N HIS A 12 0.51 11.98 -9.48
CA HIS A 12 0.07 10.88 -10.36
C HIS A 12 -1.35 10.39 -10.07
N ILE A 13 -1.80 10.43 -8.80
CA ILE A 13 -3.16 10.04 -8.40
C ILE A 13 -4.27 10.91 -9.03
N LYS A 14 -3.93 12.09 -9.57
CA LYS A 14 -4.87 12.98 -10.27
C LYS A 14 -5.12 12.55 -11.73
N HIS A 15 -4.35 11.60 -12.25
CA HIS A 15 -4.49 11.14 -13.63
C HIS A 15 -5.66 10.16 -13.77
N PRO A 16 -6.56 10.30 -14.78
CA PRO A 16 -7.78 9.49 -14.87
C PRO A 16 -7.55 7.98 -15.11
N LYS A 17 -6.35 7.57 -15.52
CA LYS A 17 -5.96 6.16 -15.67
C LYS A 17 -5.31 5.54 -14.43
N VAL A 18 -5.13 6.31 -13.35
CA VAL A 18 -4.57 5.82 -12.10
C VAL A 18 -5.72 5.52 -11.14
N HIS A 19 -5.81 4.27 -10.72
CA HIS A 19 -6.81 3.82 -9.75
C HIS A 19 -6.16 3.77 -8.37
N TYR A 20 -6.62 4.61 -7.44
CA TYR A 20 -6.13 4.66 -6.07
C TYR A 20 -7.23 4.23 -5.10
N HIS A 21 -6.96 3.18 -4.32
CA HIS A 21 -7.89 2.61 -3.35
C HIS A 21 -7.14 2.29 -2.05
N LYS A 22 -7.79 2.53 -0.91
CA LYS A 22 -7.35 2.05 0.40
C LYS A 22 -8.15 0.80 0.75
N ALA A 23 -7.48 -0.27 1.15
CA ALA A 23 -8.11 -1.53 1.55
C ALA A 23 -7.28 -2.24 2.62
N GLN A 24 -7.94 -2.95 3.53
CA GLN A 24 -7.28 -3.79 4.54
C GLN A 24 -6.82 -5.12 3.94
N SER A 25 -7.61 -5.71 3.05
CA SER A 25 -7.33 -6.99 2.39
C SER A 25 -7.49 -6.87 0.89
N VAL A 26 -6.55 -7.42 0.14
CA VAL A 26 -6.52 -7.41 -1.33
C VAL A 26 -6.15 -8.80 -1.83
N ASN A 27 -7.04 -9.43 -2.58
CA ASN A 27 -6.81 -10.73 -3.20
C ASN A 27 -6.59 -10.51 -4.70
N ILE A 28 -5.48 -11.01 -5.24
CA ILE A 28 -5.06 -10.78 -6.63
C ILE A 28 -4.83 -12.11 -7.32
N SER A 29 -5.37 -12.25 -8.52
CA SER A 29 -5.17 -13.40 -9.40
C SER A 29 -5.08 -12.95 -10.85
N SER A 30 -4.34 -13.69 -11.68
CA SER A 30 -4.27 -13.47 -13.13
C SER A 30 -4.34 -14.80 -13.86
N PHE A 31 -4.80 -14.78 -15.11
CA PHE A 31 -4.71 -15.92 -16.03
C PHE A 31 -3.30 -16.12 -16.61
N SER A 32 -2.45 -15.09 -16.51
CA SER A 32 -1.06 -15.13 -16.96
C SER A 32 -0.11 -15.25 -15.78
N ASP A 33 1.06 -15.86 -16.03
CA ASP A 33 2.16 -15.87 -15.08
C ASP A 33 2.56 -14.42 -14.74
N MET A 34 2.64 -14.12 -13.45
CA MET A 34 2.94 -12.78 -12.96
C MET A 34 3.81 -12.87 -11.69
N PRO A 35 5.15 -12.72 -11.84
CA PRO A 35 6.07 -12.73 -10.72
C PRO A 35 5.85 -11.50 -9.84
N LEU A 36 5.96 -11.68 -8.53
CA LEU A 36 5.81 -10.62 -7.55
C LEU A 36 7.18 -10.14 -7.05
N ASN A 37 7.27 -8.84 -6.80
CA ASN A 37 8.36 -8.22 -6.07
C ASN A 37 7.86 -7.80 -4.68
N VAL A 38 8.52 -8.26 -3.63
CA VAL A 38 8.24 -7.90 -2.24
C VAL A 38 9.51 -7.25 -1.69
N ASP A 39 9.44 -5.96 -1.36
CA ASP A 39 10.54 -5.16 -0.81
C ASP A 39 11.88 -5.21 -1.60
N GLY A 40 11.81 -5.50 -2.89
CA GLY A 40 12.98 -5.58 -3.78
C GLY A 40 13.46 -7.01 -4.06
N GLU A 41 12.82 -8.01 -3.46
CA GLU A 41 13.12 -9.43 -3.64
C GLU A 41 12.01 -10.17 -4.38
N TYR A 42 12.34 -11.35 -4.93
CA TYR A 42 11.36 -12.21 -5.59
C TYR A 42 10.40 -12.83 -4.57
N GLY A 43 9.13 -12.42 -4.63
CA GLY A 43 8.09 -12.80 -3.67
C GLY A 43 7.19 -13.95 -4.14
N GLY A 44 7.57 -14.68 -5.20
CA GLY A 44 6.78 -15.77 -5.77
C GLY A 44 5.93 -15.36 -6.97
N GLN A 45 4.80 -16.04 -7.17
CA GLN A 45 3.89 -15.88 -8.31
C GLN A 45 2.46 -15.62 -7.81
N LEU A 46 1.65 -14.94 -8.61
CA LEU A 46 0.19 -14.95 -8.41
C LEU A 46 -0.40 -16.37 -8.55
N PRO A 47 -1.55 -16.66 -7.90
CA PRO A 47 -2.38 -15.75 -7.08
C PRO A 47 -1.80 -15.48 -5.69
N ALA A 48 -2.12 -14.31 -5.12
CA ALA A 48 -1.67 -13.91 -3.79
C ALA A 48 -2.72 -13.09 -3.04
N ASN A 49 -2.74 -13.26 -1.71
CA ASN A 49 -3.61 -12.52 -0.80
C ASN A 49 -2.75 -11.64 0.10
N PHE A 50 -3.09 -10.35 0.15
CA PHE A 50 -2.41 -9.35 0.95
C PHE A 50 -3.35 -8.90 2.08
N LEU A 51 -2.84 -8.87 3.31
CA LEU A 51 -3.56 -8.41 4.48
C LEU A 51 -2.70 -7.40 5.24
N ASN A 52 -3.24 -6.21 5.43
CA ASN A 52 -2.61 -5.19 6.28
C ASN A 52 -2.80 -5.58 7.74
N LEU A 53 -1.72 -5.97 8.42
CA LEU A 53 -1.73 -6.26 9.84
C LEU A 53 -1.55 -4.96 10.64
N VAL A 54 -2.69 -4.37 11.01
CA VAL A 54 -2.73 -3.07 11.70
C VAL A 54 -1.95 -3.15 13.01
N ARG A 55 -0.95 -2.26 13.16
CA ARG A 55 -0.13 -2.10 14.37
C ARG A 55 0.52 -3.42 14.87
N HIS A 56 0.89 -4.30 13.94
CA HIS A 56 1.40 -5.63 14.31
C HIS A 56 2.82 -5.64 14.89
N ILE A 57 3.64 -4.64 14.55
CA ILE A 57 5.03 -4.56 14.97
C ILE A 57 5.20 -3.40 15.95
N GLU A 58 5.82 -3.69 17.09
CA GLU A 58 6.29 -2.67 18.04
C GLU A 58 7.68 -2.19 17.62
N VAL A 59 7.83 -0.88 17.43
CA VAL A 59 9.06 -0.27 16.96
C VAL A 59 9.41 0.93 17.85
N PHE A 60 10.68 1.04 18.24
CA PHE A 60 11.18 2.24 18.93
C PHE A 60 11.34 3.39 17.93
N SER A 61 10.76 4.54 18.24
CA SER A 61 10.90 5.79 17.50
C SER A 61 11.33 6.90 18.45
N PRO A 62 12.05 7.94 18.00
CA PRO A 62 12.30 9.12 18.82
C PRO A 62 11.00 9.68 19.42
N ALA A 63 11.09 10.20 20.64
CA ALA A 63 9.97 10.88 21.28
C ALA A 63 9.69 12.18 20.52
N GLN A 64 8.62 12.18 19.70
CA GLN A 64 8.05 13.37 19.09
C GLN A 64 6.64 13.57 19.62
N GLU A 65 6.26 14.83 19.85
CA GLU A 65 4.96 15.23 20.40
C GLU A 65 3.77 14.74 19.54
N ASP A 66 4.00 14.46 18.26
CA ASP A 66 2.98 14.09 17.28
C ASP A 66 2.76 12.57 17.12
N ASN A 67 3.49 11.71 17.85
CA ASN A 67 3.33 10.26 17.71
C ASN A 67 1.89 9.79 18.02
N ALA A 68 1.15 10.53 18.86
CA ALA A 68 -0.26 10.29 19.14
C ALA A 68 -1.21 10.70 17.99
N LEU A 69 -0.80 11.65 17.14
CA LEU A 69 -1.57 12.11 15.96
C LEU A 69 -1.39 11.20 14.74
N LEU A 70 -0.38 10.33 14.76
CA LEU A 70 -0.10 9.36 13.70
C LEU A 70 -0.90 8.05 13.88
N ILE A 71 -1.69 7.94 14.94
CA ILE A 71 -2.53 6.79 15.23
C ILE A 71 -3.89 7.04 14.58
N ASP A 72 -4.08 6.56 13.34
CA ASP A 72 -5.44 6.39 12.82
C ASP A 72 -6.16 5.37 13.72
N GLU A 73 -7.33 5.74 14.25
CA GLU A 73 -8.19 4.80 14.98
C GLU A 73 -8.54 3.65 14.04
N PRO A 74 -8.37 2.38 14.45
CA PRO A 74 -8.73 1.26 13.60
C PRO A 74 -10.22 1.34 13.29
N THR A 75 -10.57 1.49 12.01
CA THR A 75 -11.95 1.38 11.56
C THR A 75 -12.44 -0.01 11.96
N GLN A 76 -13.42 -0.06 12.88
CA GLN A 76 -14.07 -1.32 13.24
C GLN A 76 -14.58 -1.96 11.94
N SER A 77 -14.10 -3.17 11.67
CA SER A 77 -14.62 -3.96 10.56
C SER A 77 -16.05 -4.36 10.93
N GLU A 78 -17.02 -4.02 10.08
CA GLU A 78 -18.34 -4.65 10.07
C GLU A 78 -18.24 -6.13 9.67
#